data_AF-A0A8X8XXM7-F1
#
_entry.id   AF-A0A8X8XXM7-F1
#
_cell.length_a   1.000
_cell.length_b   1.000
_cell.length_c   1.000
_cell.angle_alpha   90.00
_cell.angle_beta   90.00
_cell.angle_gamma   90.00
#
_symmetry.space_group_name_H-M   'P 1'
#
loop_
_entity.id
_entity.type
_entity.pdbx_description
1 polymer ?
#
loop_
_entity_poly.entity_id
_entity_poly.type
_entity_poly.pdbx_seq_one_letter_code
_entity_poly.pdbx_strand_id
1 'polypeptide(L)'
;MKSGPVLAQKSVKYHEPEYWKFGEDGNKYFRHATGQIYAISKDLATYISINQHILHKYANEDVSLGSWLIGLEVEHIDERNMCCGTPPDCEWKAQAGNVCIASFDWSCSGICKSVEKIKFVHEQCGEGEEALWHALL
;
A
#
# COMPACT_ATOMS: atom_id res chain seq x y z
N MET A 1 7.29 4.25 -0.49
CA MET A 1 6.52 5.42 0.03
C MET A 1 6.51 6.57 -0.99
N LYS A 2 5.51 7.48 -0.96
CA LYS A 2 5.46 8.66 -1.86
C LYS A 2 5.01 9.94 -1.15
N SER A 3 5.24 11.06 -1.83
CA SER A 3 4.55 12.35 -1.64
C SER A 3 4.17 12.87 -3.03
N GLY A 4 2.93 12.61 -3.43
CA GLY A 4 2.38 12.99 -4.74
C GLY A 4 1.56 14.28 -4.67
N PRO A 5 1.21 14.88 -5.81
CA PRO A 5 0.32 16.04 -5.85
C PRO A 5 -1.03 15.70 -5.22
N VAL A 6 -1.61 16.66 -4.51
CA VAL A 6 -2.99 16.55 -4.02
C VAL A 6 -3.93 16.61 -5.22
N LEU A 7 -4.86 15.67 -5.30
CA LEU A 7 -5.72 15.51 -6.47
C LEU A 7 -7.02 16.31 -6.29
N ALA A 8 -6.95 17.62 -6.50
CA ALA A 8 -8.07 18.54 -6.29
C ALA A 8 -9.12 18.55 -7.43
N GLN A 9 -8.81 17.97 -8.59
CA GLN A 9 -9.72 17.97 -9.74
C GLN A 9 -10.79 16.88 -9.62
N LYS A 10 -12.08 17.25 -9.64
CA LYS A 10 -13.21 16.29 -9.50
C LYS A 10 -13.26 15.18 -10.56
N SER A 11 -12.63 15.37 -11.71
CA SER A 11 -12.65 14.41 -12.82
C SER A 11 -11.65 13.26 -12.68
N VAL A 12 -10.73 13.32 -11.71
CA VAL A 12 -9.71 12.28 -11.53
C VAL A 12 -10.18 11.22 -10.54
N LYS A 13 -9.77 9.97 -10.78
CA LYS A 13 -10.20 8.78 -10.01
C LYS A 13 -10.07 8.92 -8.49
N TYR A 14 -8.99 9.56 -8.05
CA TYR A 14 -8.59 9.67 -6.65
C TYR A 14 -8.76 11.10 -6.11
N HIS A 15 -9.76 11.82 -6.64
CA HIS A 15 -10.09 13.17 -6.21
C HIS A 15 -10.26 13.24 -4.69
N GLU A 16 -9.58 14.20 -4.07
CA GLU A 16 -9.69 14.50 -2.64
C GLU A 16 -10.61 15.71 -2.43
N PRO A 17 -11.86 15.52 -1.97
CA PRO A 17 -12.81 16.62 -1.79
C PRO A 17 -12.35 17.67 -0.79
N GLU A 18 -11.54 17.28 0.19
CA GLU A 18 -11.00 18.17 1.21
C GLU A 18 -9.55 18.56 0.91
N TYR A 19 -9.18 18.67 -0.38
CA TYR A 19 -7.82 19.00 -0.83
C TYR A 19 -7.24 20.25 -0.16
N TRP A 20 -8.10 21.23 0.16
CA TRP A 20 -7.73 22.49 0.82
C TRP A 20 -7.12 22.29 2.22
N LYS A 21 -7.34 21.14 2.88
CA LYS A 21 -6.72 20.80 4.16
C LYS A 21 -5.23 20.47 4.04
N PHE A 22 -4.74 20.21 2.82
CA PHE A 22 -3.33 19.98 2.53
C PHE A 22 -2.59 21.27 2.13
N GLY A 23 -3.22 22.43 2.31
CA GLY A 23 -2.69 23.76 2.02
C GLY A 23 -3.16 24.30 0.66
N GLU A 24 -2.26 24.93 -0.06
CA GLU A 24 -2.57 25.65 -1.31
C GLU A 24 -2.55 24.74 -2.55
N ASP A 25 -3.08 25.24 -3.66
CA ASP A 25 -3.06 24.51 -4.92
C ASP A 25 -1.62 24.23 -5.38
N GLY A 26 -1.37 23.03 -5.87
CA GLY A 26 -0.02 22.53 -6.17
C GLY A 26 0.72 21.88 -5.00
N ASN A 27 0.17 21.91 -3.78
CA ASN A 27 0.74 21.16 -2.66
C ASN A 27 0.70 19.64 -2.88
N LYS A 28 1.54 18.95 -2.10
CA LYS A 28 1.66 17.50 -2.09
C LYS A 28 1.06 16.93 -0.81
N TYR A 29 0.55 15.71 -0.90
CA TYR A 29 0.24 14.94 0.29
C TYR A 29 1.49 14.77 1.15
N PHE A 30 1.31 14.74 2.46
CA PHE A 30 2.33 14.27 3.39
C PHE A 30 2.83 12.88 2.99
N ARG A 31 4.06 12.56 3.37
CA ARG A 31 4.68 11.29 3.00
C ARG A 31 3.87 10.12 3.57
N HIS A 32 3.43 9.21 2.72
CA HIS A 32 2.63 8.05 3.11
C HIS A 32 3.06 6.78 2.36
N ALA A 33 2.67 5.63 2.91
CA ALA A 33 2.86 4.33 2.29
C ALA A 33 1.86 4.13 1.16
N THR A 34 2.27 4.50 -0.05
CA THR A 34 1.54 4.11 -1.26
C THR A 34 1.98 2.73 -1.72
N GLY A 35 1.05 1.99 -2.32
CA GLY A 35 1.34 0.68 -2.87
C GLY A 35 0.18 -0.26 -2.62
N GLN A 36 0.45 -1.56 -2.72
CA GLN A 36 -0.55 -2.59 -2.42
C GLN A 36 -0.60 -2.95 -0.94
N ILE A 37 0.51 -2.74 -0.22
CA ILE A 37 0.66 -3.16 1.16
C ILE A 37 1.37 -2.09 1.99
N TYR A 38 1.02 -2.07 3.26
CA TYR A 38 1.74 -1.40 4.32
C TYR A 38 1.60 -2.26 5.58
N ALA A 39 2.56 -2.12 6.49
CA ALA A 39 2.51 -2.73 7.81
C ALA A 39 2.71 -1.65 8.87
N ILE A 40 2.08 -1.85 10.02
CA ILE A 40 2.24 -0.99 11.19
C ILE A 40 2.52 -1.87 12.40
N SER A 41 3.27 -1.34 13.37
CA SER A 41 3.51 -2.06 14.61
C SER A 41 2.21 -2.25 15.40
N LYS A 42 2.20 -3.24 16.32
CA LYS A 42 1.08 -3.48 17.23
C LYS A 42 0.69 -2.22 18.01
N ASP A 43 1.67 -1.44 18.44
CA ASP A 43 1.43 -0.23 19.23
C ASP A 43 0.73 0.85 18.40
N LEU A 44 1.12 1.02 17.14
CA LEU A 44 0.44 1.94 16.22
C LEU A 44 -0.98 1.46 15.88
N ALA A 45 -1.17 0.16 15.64
CA ALA A 45 -2.49 -0.40 15.42
C ALA A 45 -3.42 -0.19 16.63
N THR A 46 -2.88 -0.36 17.84
CA THR A 46 -3.60 -0.13 19.09
C THR A 46 -3.94 1.35 19.26
N TYR A 47 -2.99 2.25 19.02
CA TYR A 47 -3.21 3.70 19.06
C TYR A 47 -4.33 4.12 18.09
N ILE A 48 -4.29 3.64 16.84
CA ILE A 48 -5.33 3.93 15.84
C ILE A 48 -6.69 3.39 16.30
N SER A 49 -6.74 2.16 16.80
CA SER A 49 -7.99 1.53 17.26
C SER A 49 -8.66 2.31 18.40
N ILE A 50 -7.88 2.76 19.38
CA ILE A 50 -8.37 3.54 20.53
C ILE A 50 -8.86 4.93 20.08
N ASN A 51 -8.10 5.59 19.20
CA ASN A 51 -8.33 6.98 18.83
C ASN A 51 -9.17 7.15 17.54
N GLN A 52 -9.67 6.06 16.94
CA GLN A 52 -10.33 6.07 15.64
C GLN A 52 -11.47 7.10 15.47
N HIS A 53 -12.13 7.49 16.56
CA HIS A 53 -13.25 8.42 16.58
C HIS A 53 -12.84 9.89 16.37
N ILE A 54 -11.58 10.24 16.62
CA ILE A 54 -11.00 11.57 16.36
C ILE A 54 -10.09 11.60 15.14
N LEU A 55 -9.72 10.43 14.59
CA LEU A 55 -8.85 10.33 13.42
C LEU A 55 -9.63 10.66 12.14
N HIS A 56 -9.26 11.78 11.50
CA HIS A 56 -9.90 12.24 10.28
C HIS A 56 -9.60 11.30 9.11
N LYS A 57 -10.64 10.92 8.35
CA LYS A 57 -10.52 10.07 7.16
C LYS A 57 -10.62 10.95 5.91
N TYR A 58 -9.61 10.85 5.07
CA TYR A 58 -9.58 11.43 3.73
C TYR A 58 -10.17 10.45 2.71
N ALA A 59 -10.36 10.88 1.46
CA ALA A 59 -10.96 10.06 0.43
C ALA A 59 -10.13 8.83 0.05
N ASN A 60 -8.81 8.89 0.28
CA ASN A 60 -7.86 7.82 0.02
C ASN A 60 -7.38 7.20 1.34
N GLU A 61 -7.42 5.86 1.49
CA GLU A 61 -7.09 5.22 2.77
C GLU A 61 -5.61 5.34 3.14
N ASP A 62 -4.71 5.28 2.15
CA ASP A 62 -3.26 5.42 2.34
C ASP A 62 -2.87 6.83 2.80
N VAL A 63 -3.54 7.85 2.27
CA VAL A 63 -3.44 9.25 2.72
C VAL A 63 -3.96 9.41 4.15
N SER A 64 -5.09 8.77 4.47
CA SER A 64 -5.65 8.79 5.83
C SER A 64 -4.66 8.22 6.83
N LEU A 65 -4.17 7.01 6.58
CA LEU A 65 -3.18 6.35 7.44
C LEU A 65 -1.93 7.20 7.59
N GLY A 66 -1.37 7.70 6.48
CA GLY A 66 -0.19 8.56 6.53
C GLY A 66 -0.40 9.81 7.37
N SER A 67 -1.58 10.43 7.28
CA SER A 67 -1.89 11.66 8.03
C SER A 67 -1.94 11.46 9.54
N TRP A 68 -2.44 10.30 10.00
CA TRP A 68 -2.51 9.97 11.43
C TRP A 68 -1.13 9.84 12.07
N LEU A 69 -0.11 9.53 11.27
CA LEU A 69 1.24 9.28 11.74
C LEU A 69 2.15 10.53 11.75
N ILE A 70 1.74 11.64 11.12
CA ILE A 70 2.59 12.85 10.97
C ILE A 70 3.00 13.44 12.32
N GLY A 71 2.08 13.43 13.29
CA GLY A 71 2.31 13.98 14.63
C GLY A 71 2.94 12.99 15.61
N LEU A 72 3.27 11.78 15.17
CA LEU A 72 3.82 10.73 16.01
C LEU A 72 5.31 10.53 15.72
N GLU A 73 6.07 10.19 16.75
CA GLU A 73 7.48 9.80 16.62
C GLU A 73 7.57 8.35 16.15
N VAL A 74 7.46 8.13 14.83
CA VAL A 74 7.46 6.81 14.22
C VAL A 74 8.57 6.65 13.19
N GLU A 75 9.18 5.47 13.15
CA GLU A 75 10.13 5.09 12.11
C GLU A 75 9.39 4.67 10.84
N HIS A 76 9.69 5.36 9.73
CA HIS A 76 9.13 5.05 8.42
C HIS A 76 10.11 4.21 7.62
N ILE A 77 9.76 2.96 7.33
CA ILE A 77 10.57 2.02 6.55
C ILE A 77 9.98 1.90 5.14
N ASP A 78 10.80 2.18 4.11
CA ASP A 78 10.43 2.02 2.69
C ASP A 78 11.10 0.78 2.10
N GLU A 79 10.60 -0.42 2.44
CA GLU A 79 11.11 -1.69 1.92
C GLU A 79 10.48 -2.02 0.56
N ARG A 80 11.19 -1.70 -0.51
CA ARG A 80 10.71 -1.90 -1.88
C ARG A 80 10.79 -3.35 -2.33
N ASN A 81 11.60 -4.19 -1.68
CA ASN A 81 11.73 -5.60 -2.06
C ASN A 81 10.53 -6.44 -1.64
N MET A 82 9.69 -5.95 -0.72
CA MET A 82 8.43 -6.61 -0.35
C MET A 82 7.41 -6.64 -1.50
N CYS A 83 7.56 -5.75 -2.49
CA CYS A 83 6.66 -5.65 -3.63
C CYS A 83 7.39 -5.93 -4.94
N CYS A 84 6.70 -6.49 -5.91
CA CYS A 84 7.21 -6.63 -7.27
C CYS A 84 6.09 -6.60 -8.32
N GLY A 85 6.47 -6.52 -9.59
CA GLY A 85 5.54 -6.64 -10.71
C GLY A 85 4.89 -8.03 -10.77
N THR A 86 3.73 -8.15 -11.40
CA THR A 86 3.22 -9.48 -11.82
C THR A 86 4.18 -10.14 -12.84
N PRO A 87 3.98 -11.41 -13.26
CA PRO A 87 4.93 -12.09 -14.14
C PRO A 87 5.35 -11.26 -15.36
N PRO A 88 6.64 -11.27 -15.72
CA PRO A 88 7.66 -12.22 -15.25
C PRO A 88 8.42 -11.84 -13.96
N ASP A 89 8.21 -10.64 -13.40
CA ASP A 89 9.05 -10.12 -12.29
C ASP A 89 8.90 -10.96 -11.00
N CYS A 90 7.67 -11.15 -10.52
CA CYS A 90 7.43 -11.97 -9.33
C CYS A 90 7.82 -13.45 -9.52
N GLU A 91 7.72 -13.96 -10.76
CA GLU A 91 8.07 -15.35 -11.08
C GLU A 91 9.60 -15.56 -10.97
N TRP A 92 10.40 -14.67 -11.56
CA TRP A 92 11.86 -14.72 -11.43
C TRP A 92 12.33 -14.55 -9.99
N LYS A 93 11.66 -13.67 -9.23
CA LYS A 93 11.95 -13.47 -7.81
C LYS A 93 11.61 -14.72 -6.98
N ALA A 94 10.49 -15.39 -7.25
CA ALA A 94 10.13 -16.65 -6.61
C ALA A 94 11.13 -17.77 -6.93
N GLN A 95 11.54 -17.91 -8.21
CA GLN A 95 12.56 -18.89 -8.63
C GLN A 95 13.92 -18.66 -7.96
N ALA A 96 14.26 -17.42 -7.64
CA ALA A 96 15.48 -17.06 -6.90
C ALA A 96 15.35 -17.20 -5.38
N GLY A 97 14.22 -17.71 -4.85
CA GLY A 97 13.95 -17.83 -3.42
C GLY A 97 13.64 -16.49 -2.71
N ASN A 98 13.37 -15.42 -3.47
CA ASN A 98 13.10 -14.08 -2.96
C ASN A 98 11.65 -13.68 -3.24
N VAL A 99 10.69 -14.50 -2.78
CA VAL A 99 9.25 -14.27 -3.01
C VAL A 99 8.83 -12.90 -2.48
N CYS A 100 8.02 -12.18 -3.26
CA CYS A 100 7.47 -10.89 -2.85
C CYS A 100 6.23 -11.11 -1.99
N ILE A 101 6.00 -10.23 -1.02
CA ILE A 101 4.79 -10.22 -0.21
C ILE A 101 3.57 -9.79 -1.07
N ALA A 102 3.77 -8.84 -1.99
CA ALA A 102 2.71 -8.35 -2.87
C ALA A 102 3.17 -8.18 -4.32
N SER A 103 2.30 -8.58 -5.26
CA SER A 103 2.50 -8.41 -6.70
C SER A 103 1.45 -7.48 -7.30
N PHE A 104 1.87 -6.60 -8.21
CA PHE A 104 0.96 -5.62 -8.84
C PHE A 104 1.39 -5.21 -10.24
N ASP A 105 0.47 -4.57 -10.96
CA ASP A 105 0.68 -4.00 -12.29
C ASP A 105 0.68 -2.47 -12.19
N TRP A 106 1.70 -1.82 -12.77
CA TRP A 106 1.81 -0.35 -12.74
C TRP A 106 0.76 0.38 -13.58
N SER A 107 0.20 -0.28 -14.59
CA SER A 107 -0.75 0.31 -15.54
C SER A 107 -2.17 0.40 -15.00
N CYS A 108 -2.46 -0.16 -13.83
CA CYS A 108 -3.77 -0.15 -13.20
C CYS A 108 -3.64 -0.15 -11.66
N SER A 109 -4.77 -0.22 -10.97
CA SER A 109 -4.80 -0.29 -9.50
C SER A 109 -4.79 -1.74 -9.04
N GLY A 110 -3.61 -2.24 -8.66
CA GLY A 110 -3.44 -3.65 -8.28
C GLY A 110 -3.06 -4.53 -9.47
N ILE A 111 -3.69 -5.69 -9.63
CA ILE A 111 -3.50 -6.58 -10.78
C ILE A 111 -4.49 -6.21 -11.87
N CYS A 112 -4.04 -6.02 -13.11
CA CYS A 112 -4.94 -5.68 -14.21
C CYS A 112 -5.77 -6.90 -14.59
N LYS A 113 -7.06 -6.72 -14.95
CA LYS A 113 -7.96 -7.85 -15.23
C LYS A 113 -7.89 -8.89 -14.09
N SER A 114 -8.05 -8.40 -12.86
CA SER A 114 -7.74 -9.15 -11.64
C SER A 114 -8.52 -10.47 -11.55
N VAL A 115 -9.78 -10.50 -12.00
CA VAL A 115 -10.62 -11.70 -12.01
C VAL A 115 -9.96 -12.82 -12.81
N GLU A 116 -9.39 -12.50 -13.97
CA GLU A 116 -8.74 -13.45 -14.84
C GLU A 116 -7.29 -13.74 -14.43
N LYS A 117 -6.54 -12.72 -14.01
CA LYS A 117 -5.09 -12.82 -13.77
C LYS A 117 -4.73 -13.29 -12.37
N ILE A 118 -5.55 -13.07 -11.34
CA ILE A 118 -5.13 -13.33 -9.95
C ILE A 118 -4.74 -14.79 -9.73
N LYS A 119 -5.49 -15.74 -10.33
CA LYS A 119 -5.18 -17.17 -10.23
C LYS A 119 -3.84 -17.50 -10.86
N PHE A 120 -3.60 -16.99 -12.07
CA PHE A 120 -2.31 -17.16 -12.76
C PHE A 120 -1.15 -16.56 -11.96
N VAL A 121 -1.31 -15.33 -11.45
CA VAL A 121 -0.27 -14.67 -10.64
C VAL A 121 0.03 -15.48 -9.38
N HIS A 122 -1.00 -16.00 -8.71
CA HIS A 122 -0.82 -16.84 -7.52
C HIS A 122 -0.11 -18.15 -7.84
N GLU A 123 -0.46 -18.81 -8.94
CA GLU A 123 0.20 -20.06 -9.37
C GLU A 123 1.69 -19.86 -9.72
N GLN A 124 2.06 -18.71 -10.30
CA GLN A 124 3.44 -18.45 -10.72
C GLN A 124 4.32 -17.84 -9.62
N CYS A 125 3.72 -17.08 -8.71
CA CYS A 125 4.45 -16.21 -7.78
C CYS A 125 4.17 -16.49 -6.30
N GLY A 126 3.20 -17.35 -6.01
CA GLY A 126 2.89 -17.77 -4.66
C GLY A 126 3.99 -18.65 -4.06
N GLU A 127 4.04 -18.69 -2.74
CA GLU A 127 4.81 -19.68 -2.01
C GLU A 127 4.17 -21.08 -2.20
N GLY A 128 4.97 -22.14 -2.02
CA GLY A 128 4.46 -23.51 -2.11
C GLY A 128 3.44 -23.83 -1.01
N GLU A 129 2.61 -24.86 -1.22
CA GLU A 129 1.54 -25.25 -0.28
C GLU A 129 2.03 -25.53 1.16
N GLU A 130 3.28 -25.95 1.31
CA GLU A 130 3.88 -26.21 2.63
C GLU A 130 4.25 -24.94 3.41
N ALA A 131 4.36 -23.77 2.76
CA ALA A 131 4.75 -22.52 3.42
C ALA A 131 3.80 -22.15 4.56
N LEU A 132 2.49 -22.37 4.37
CA LEU A 132 1.47 -22.11 5.39
C LEU A 132 1.63 -23.01 6.62
N TRP A 133 2.07 -24.26 6.43
CA TRP A 133 2.18 -25.23 7.51
C TRP A 133 3.47 -25.06 8.32
N HIS A 134 4.54 -24.61 7.68
CA HIS A 134 5.82 -24.34 8.36
C HIS A 134 5.92 -22.95 8.99
N ALA A 135 5.01 -22.02 8.67
CA ALA A 135 5.00 -20.67 9.23
C ALA A 135 4.66 -20.59 10.74
N LEU A 136 4.20 -21.70 11.35
CA LEU A 136 3.79 -21.78 12.76
C LEU A 136 4.81 -22.51 13.65
N LEU A 137 5.98 -22.88 13.13
CA LEU A 137 7.10 -23.48 13.88
C LEU A 137 8.20 -22.47 14.14
#